data_AF-A0A1F2XYH3-F1
#
_entry.id   AF-A0A1F2XYH3-F1
#
_cell.length_a   1.000
_cell.length_b   1.000
_cell.length_c   1.000
_cell.angle_alpha   90.00
_cell.angle_beta   90.00
_cell.angle_gamma   90.00
#
_symmetry.space_group_name_H-M   'P 1'
#
loop_
_entity.id
_entity.type
_entity.pdbx_description
1 polymer ?
#
loop_
_entity_poly.entity_id
_entity_poly.type
_entity_poly.pdbx_seq_one_letter_code
_entity_poly.pdbx_strand_id
1 'polypeptide(L)'
;MSTTGRDRYRRGVDDVADRLPISLTAVRVALVVFVLAWILGPDELRSAVPIWLVFLIALGLEVNFLVGAFRAPRARSLERGPQTADRERYGYEDDGSDLLLVRDGDEELWIPYSGATDDELESLIAEARERPAEDPDVIVEERRSRWPAVRRFLTGLGVICVLALVIWFVESRTGWDAVAGDTRAAAVARFSEEASRVAEKPVTIRCDESRDYVGFVQHADGVALVGGDRAYLTPERCYDLYRLAFEGEVTSSQTARALAVLAHEAWHLRGVRDEGTTECYALQSGVEIGVRLGLSEETARQMMRQQLTENRLRSGASFDYLVPAECRDGGRLDLSNVTDFP
;
A
#
# COMPACT_ATOMS: atom_id res chain seq x y z
N MET A 1 -51.49 24.31 38.44
CA MET A 1 -50.19 24.30 39.14
C MET A 1 -49.26 23.38 38.37
N SER A 2 -48.30 23.98 37.68
CA SER A 2 -47.54 23.37 36.59
C SER A 2 -46.04 23.45 36.88
N THR A 3 -45.30 22.55 36.24
CA THR A 3 -43.85 22.64 35.94
C THR A 3 -42.89 22.75 37.13
N THR A 4 -42.49 21.61 37.70
CA THR A 4 -41.24 21.55 38.53
C THR A 4 -40.49 20.22 38.43
N GLY A 5 -40.85 19.35 37.48
CA GLY A 5 -40.20 18.05 37.29
C GLY A 5 -39.22 17.95 36.11
N ARG A 6 -39.43 18.72 35.03
CA ARG A 6 -38.63 18.57 33.78
C ARG A 6 -37.30 19.31 33.77
N ASP A 7 -37.15 20.39 34.54
CA ASP A 7 -35.94 21.22 34.49
C ASP A 7 -34.76 20.66 35.29
N ARG A 8 -35.00 19.71 36.21
CA ARG A 8 -33.93 19.12 37.02
C ARG A 8 -33.23 17.95 36.31
N TYR A 9 -33.89 17.30 35.35
CA TYR A 9 -33.31 16.18 34.61
C TYR A 9 -32.44 16.64 33.42
N ARG A 10 -32.70 17.82 32.85
CA ARG A 10 -31.85 18.39 31.78
C ARG A 10 -30.53 18.94 32.30
N ARG A 11 -30.52 19.53 33.51
CA ARG A 11 -29.34 20.20 34.06
C ARG A 11 -28.21 19.28 34.53
N GLY A 12 -28.48 17.97 34.70
CA GLY A 12 -27.45 16.97 35.04
C GLY A 12 -26.78 16.30 33.83
N VAL A 13 -27.29 16.52 32.63
CA VAL A 13 -26.78 15.89 31.40
C VAL A 13 -25.90 16.85 30.61
N ASP A 14 -26.11 18.16 30.75
CA ASP A 14 -25.29 19.17 30.07
C ASP A 14 -23.91 19.40 30.76
N ASP A 15 -23.79 19.11 32.06
CA ASP A 15 -22.55 19.35 32.84
C ASP A 15 -21.45 18.27 32.63
N VAL A 16 -21.78 17.16 31.96
CA VAL A 16 -20.82 16.08 31.62
C VAL A 16 -20.31 16.22 30.17
N ALA A 17 -20.98 17.01 29.33
CA ALA A 17 -20.63 17.18 27.92
C ALA A 17 -19.48 18.19 27.68
N ASP A 18 -19.14 19.02 28.67
CA ASP A 18 -18.11 20.07 28.54
C ASP A 18 -16.67 19.62 28.83
N ARG A 19 -16.45 18.31 29.05
CA ARG A 19 -15.09 17.74 28.97
C ARG A 19 -14.86 17.19 27.56
N LEU A 20 -14.53 18.11 26.65
CA LEU A 20 -14.08 17.89 25.27
C LEU A 20 -13.57 16.46 25.01
N PRO A 21 -14.37 15.56 24.40
CA PRO A 21 -13.82 14.42 23.72
C PRO A 21 -13.11 14.98 22.48
N ILE A 22 -11.78 14.99 22.47
CA ILE A 22 -11.02 15.28 21.25
C ILE A 22 -11.62 14.37 20.18
N SER A 23 -12.28 14.98 19.18
CA SER A 23 -12.98 14.21 18.16
C SER A 23 -12.00 13.22 17.55
N LEU A 24 -12.42 11.98 17.31
CA LEU A 24 -11.56 10.95 16.73
C LEU A 24 -10.90 11.42 15.41
N THR A 25 -11.58 12.35 14.71
CA THR A 25 -11.09 13.07 13.55
C THR A 25 -9.88 13.97 13.87
N ALA A 26 -9.92 14.72 14.97
CA ALA A 26 -8.79 15.54 15.40
C ALA A 26 -7.58 14.70 15.81
N VAL A 27 -7.80 13.53 16.45
CA VAL A 27 -6.73 12.56 16.73
C VAL A 27 -6.10 12.05 15.44
N ARG A 28 -6.91 11.71 14.43
CA ARG A 28 -6.42 11.27 13.11
C ARG A 28 -5.64 12.36 12.39
N VAL A 29 -6.12 13.59 12.40
CA VAL A 29 -5.42 14.74 11.80
C VAL A 29 -4.08 14.98 12.51
N ALA A 30 -4.07 14.97 13.85
CA ALA A 30 -2.84 15.09 14.62
C ALA A 30 -1.85 13.94 14.31
N LEU A 31 -2.36 12.73 14.10
CA LEU A 31 -1.54 11.59 13.73
C LEU A 31 -0.91 11.73 12.35
N VAL A 32 -1.70 12.15 11.37
CA VAL A 32 -1.21 12.39 10.00
C VAL A 32 -0.15 13.48 10.02
N VAL A 33 -0.39 14.58 10.73
CA VAL A 33 0.60 15.66 10.90
C VAL A 33 1.87 15.15 11.57
N PHE A 34 1.76 14.30 12.60
CA PHE A 34 2.91 13.69 13.26
C PHE A 34 3.70 12.77 12.33
N VAL A 35 3.03 11.90 11.56
CA VAL A 35 3.70 11.01 10.59
C VAL A 35 4.39 11.82 9.50
N LEU A 36 3.75 12.87 8.98
CA LEU A 36 4.36 13.78 8.02
C LEU A 36 5.59 14.49 8.61
N ALA A 37 5.48 14.99 9.83
CA ALA A 37 6.60 15.63 10.54
C ALA A 37 7.73 14.64 10.86
N TRP A 38 7.41 13.35 11.07
CA TRP A 38 8.41 12.31 11.29
C TRP A 38 9.13 11.90 9.99
N ILE A 39 8.40 11.76 8.89
CA ILE A 39 8.97 11.44 7.57
C ILE A 39 9.83 12.60 7.04
N LEU A 40 9.36 13.84 7.22
CA LEU A 40 9.97 15.05 6.66
C LEU A 40 10.88 15.80 7.65
N GLY A 41 10.95 15.32 8.89
CA GLY A 41 11.67 15.97 9.98
C GLY A 41 13.17 15.64 9.99
N PRO A 42 13.92 16.32 10.87
CA PRO A 42 15.35 16.11 11.06
C PRO A 42 15.67 14.68 11.53
N ASP A 43 16.89 14.20 11.28
CA ASP A 43 17.34 12.83 11.58
C ASP A 43 17.19 12.42 13.06
N GLU A 44 17.19 13.41 13.96
CA GLU A 44 16.97 13.19 15.39
C GLU A 44 15.56 12.66 15.69
N LEU A 45 14.55 13.04 14.90
CA LEU A 45 13.18 12.54 15.05
C LEU A 45 13.03 11.10 14.54
N ARG A 46 13.73 10.77 13.44
CA ARG A 46 13.70 9.45 12.80
C ARG A 46 14.42 8.38 13.62
N SER A 47 15.48 8.78 14.34
CA SER A 47 16.23 7.89 15.24
C SER A 47 15.54 7.65 16.59
N ALA A 48 14.75 8.60 17.09
CA ALA A 48 14.05 8.47 18.37
C ALA A 48 12.77 7.62 18.33
N VAL A 49 12.09 7.56 17.17
CA VAL A 49 10.81 6.86 17.02
C VAL A 49 10.94 5.74 15.98
N PRO A 50 10.95 4.46 16.40
CA PRO A 50 11.07 3.34 15.49
C PRO A 50 9.87 3.22 14.52
N ILE A 51 10.14 2.82 13.29
CA ILE A 51 9.12 2.67 12.24
C ILE A 51 7.95 1.75 12.63
N TRP A 52 8.20 0.73 13.45
CA TRP A 52 7.15 -0.19 13.92
C TRP A 52 6.10 0.51 14.79
N LEU A 53 6.45 1.59 15.49
CA LEU A 53 5.50 2.36 16.31
C LEU A 53 4.47 3.07 15.41
N VAL A 54 4.90 3.60 14.27
CA VAL A 54 4.02 4.22 13.26
C VAL A 54 3.02 3.20 12.71
N PHE A 55 3.50 2.00 12.39
CA PHE A 55 2.65 0.90 11.93
C PHE A 55 1.67 0.40 13.00
N LEU A 56 2.08 0.29 14.28
CA LEU A 56 1.18 -0.10 15.37
C LEU A 56 0.06 0.91 15.61
N ILE A 57 0.37 2.20 15.48
CA ILE A 57 -0.62 3.26 15.60
C ILE A 57 -1.61 3.20 14.43
N ALA A 58 -1.13 3.02 13.20
CA ALA A 58 -1.99 2.84 12.02
C ALA A 58 -2.88 1.60 12.17
N LEU A 59 -2.30 0.47 12.61
CA LEU A 59 -3.03 -0.76 12.89
C LEU A 59 -4.08 -0.56 13.98
N GLY A 60 -3.76 0.17 15.06
CA GLY A 60 -4.71 0.48 16.13
C GLY A 60 -5.92 1.28 15.64
N LEU A 61 -5.72 2.20 14.69
CA LEU A 61 -6.81 2.97 14.08
C LEU A 61 -7.72 2.11 13.18
N GLU A 62 -7.14 1.19 12.41
CA GLU A 62 -7.89 0.24 11.58
C GLU A 62 -8.64 -0.79 12.44
N VAL A 63 -8.01 -1.33 13.48
CA VAL A 63 -8.65 -2.23 14.44
C VAL A 63 -9.81 -1.53 15.16
N ASN A 64 -9.66 -0.25 15.53
CA ASN A 64 -10.76 0.51 16.12
C ASN A 64 -11.93 0.69 15.14
N PHE A 65 -11.65 0.91 13.85
CA PHE A 65 -12.68 0.98 12.81
C PHE A 65 -13.39 -0.36 12.62
N LEU A 66 -12.62 -1.45 12.57
CA LEU A 66 -13.11 -2.81 12.44
C LEU A 66 -13.97 -3.23 13.64
N VAL A 67 -13.51 -2.97 14.86
CA VAL A 67 -14.26 -3.25 16.10
C VAL A 67 -15.51 -2.37 16.19
N GLY A 68 -15.45 -1.12 15.71
CA GLY A 68 -16.62 -0.25 15.57
C GLY A 68 -17.68 -0.82 14.62
N ALA A 69 -17.26 -1.42 13.50
CA ALA A 69 -18.14 -2.11 12.57
C ALA A 69 -18.75 -3.40 13.17
N PHE A 70 -17.99 -4.14 13.99
CA PHE A 70 -18.48 -5.32 14.70
C PHE A 70 -19.40 -5.01 15.89
N ARG A 71 -19.28 -3.82 16.50
CA ARG A 71 -20.16 -3.35 17.59
C ARG A 71 -21.41 -2.63 17.09
N ALA A 72 -21.51 -2.33 15.80
CA ALA A 72 -22.78 -1.89 15.23
C ALA A 72 -23.83 -2.96 15.56
N PRO A 73 -24.95 -2.62 16.24
CA PRO A 73 -25.96 -3.61 16.53
C PRO A 73 -26.35 -4.26 15.21
N ARG A 74 -26.23 -5.60 15.13
CA ARG A 74 -26.84 -6.36 14.04
C ARG A 74 -28.26 -5.81 13.93
N ALA A 75 -28.59 -5.20 12.79
CA ALA A 75 -29.95 -4.81 12.51
C ALA A 75 -30.79 -6.06 12.81
N ARG A 76 -31.61 -5.99 13.86
CA ARG A 76 -32.53 -7.08 14.19
C ARG A 76 -33.24 -7.38 12.88
N SER A 77 -33.19 -8.65 12.48
CA SER A 77 -33.98 -9.19 11.37
C SER A 77 -35.33 -8.49 11.44
N LEU A 78 -35.58 -7.59 10.48
CA LEU A 78 -36.84 -6.87 10.42
C LEU A 78 -37.91 -7.96 10.40
N GLU A 79 -38.73 -7.99 11.44
CA GLU A 79 -39.97 -8.77 11.43
C GLU A 79 -40.65 -8.48 10.11
N ARG A 80 -40.88 -9.54 9.33
CA ARG A 80 -41.61 -9.44 8.07
C ARG A 80 -43.08 -9.32 8.42
N GLY A 81 -43.44 -8.15 8.95
CA GLY A 81 -44.78 -7.77 9.39
C GLY A 81 -44.91 -6.25 9.40
N PRO A 82 -46.14 -5.72 9.32
CA PRO A 82 -46.39 -4.28 9.36
C PRO A 82 -45.85 -3.66 10.65
N GLN A 83 -45.32 -2.44 10.57
CA GLN A 83 -44.69 -1.76 11.71
C GLN A 83 -45.74 -1.44 12.79
N THR A 84 -45.32 -1.32 14.05
CA THR A 84 -46.22 -1.00 15.18
C THR A 84 -47.03 0.28 14.97
N ALA A 85 -46.42 1.29 14.35
CA ALA A 85 -47.11 2.53 14.00
C ALA A 85 -48.25 2.32 12.99
N ASP A 86 -48.11 1.35 12.08
CA ASP A 86 -49.15 1.00 11.11
C ASP A 86 -50.25 0.16 11.76
N ARG A 87 -49.90 -0.71 12.71
CA ARG A 87 -50.89 -1.47 13.51
C ARG A 87 -51.78 -0.56 14.34
N GLU A 88 -51.20 0.43 15.01
CA GLU A 88 -51.95 1.40 15.82
C GLU A 88 -52.80 2.36 14.98
N ARG A 89 -52.36 2.65 13.75
CA ARG A 89 -53.06 3.60 12.86
C ARG A 89 -54.20 2.96 12.06
N TYR A 90 -54.02 1.72 11.62
CA TYR A 90 -54.95 1.04 10.71
C TYR A 90 -55.72 -0.12 11.36
N GLY A 91 -55.50 -0.41 12.64
CA GLY A 91 -56.36 -1.31 13.41
C GLY A 91 -56.24 -2.78 13.01
N TYR A 92 -55.03 -3.27 12.77
CA TYR A 92 -54.81 -4.71 12.60
C TYR A 92 -54.99 -5.39 13.98
N GLU A 93 -56.17 -5.93 14.24
CA GLU A 93 -56.42 -6.75 15.43
C GLU A 93 -55.64 -8.08 15.33
N ASP A 94 -55.17 -8.56 16.48
CA ASP A 94 -54.26 -9.71 16.62
C ASP A 94 -54.95 -11.07 16.40
N ASP A 95 -56.19 -11.08 15.91
CA ASP A 95 -56.97 -12.31 15.70
C ASP A 95 -56.99 -12.69 14.21
N GLY A 96 -56.58 -13.94 13.96
CA GLY A 96 -56.44 -14.53 12.64
C GLY A 96 -57.76 -14.57 11.87
N SER A 97 -58.01 -13.53 11.08
CA SER A 97 -59.03 -13.55 10.04
C SER A 97 -58.50 -14.37 8.86
N ASP A 98 -58.72 -15.68 8.92
CA ASP A 98 -58.55 -16.54 7.75
C ASP A 98 -59.55 -16.07 6.68
N LEU A 99 -59.02 -15.59 5.54
CA LEU A 99 -59.84 -15.16 4.41
C LEU A 99 -60.56 -16.38 3.81
N LEU A 100 -61.88 -16.35 3.80
CA LEU A 100 -62.70 -17.41 3.21
C LEU A 100 -63.00 -17.07 1.75
N LEU A 101 -62.58 -17.92 0.83
CA LEU A 101 -62.91 -17.79 -0.58
C LEU A 101 -64.31 -18.35 -0.83
N VAL A 102 -65.27 -17.48 -1.16
CA VAL A 102 -66.61 -17.87 -1.58
C VAL A 102 -66.69 -17.75 -3.10
N ARG A 103 -67.09 -18.84 -3.77
CA ARG A 103 -67.29 -18.88 -5.21
C ARG A 103 -68.78 -18.92 -5.49
N ASP A 104 -69.32 -17.82 -6.03
CA ASP A 104 -70.71 -17.69 -6.45
C ASP A 104 -70.74 -17.47 -7.97
N GLY A 105 -71.12 -18.51 -8.72
CA GLY A 105 -71.00 -18.50 -10.17
C GLY A 105 -69.54 -18.41 -10.67
N ASP A 106 -69.25 -17.42 -11.51
CA ASP A 106 -67.93 -17.19 -12.14
C ASP A 106 -67.07 -16.13 -11.40
N GLU A 107 -67.55 -15.57 -10.28
CA GLU A 107 -66.81 -14.58 -9.48
C GLU A 107 -66.21 -15.20 -8.21
N GLU A 108 -64.98 -14.78 -7.89
CA GLU A 108 -64.24 -15.17 -6.69
C GLU A 108 -64.20 -13.99 -5.72
N LEU A 109 -64.90 -14.12 -4.58
CA LEU A 109 -64.97 -13.07 -3.55
C LEU A 109 -64.27 -13.53 -2.27
N TRP A 110 -63.30 -12.75 -1.82
CA TRP A 110 -62.55 -13.00 -0.59
C TRP A 110 -63.15 -12.21 0.57
N ILE A 111 -63.69 -12.92 1.55
CA ILE A 111 -64.40 -12.30 2.69
C ILE A 111 -63.62 -12.62 3.98
N PRO A 112 -63.29 -11.60 4.80
CA PRO A 112 -62.74 -11.84 6.13
C PRO A 112 -63.79 -12.55 6.99
N TYR A 113 -63.53 -13.81 7.38
CA TYR A 113 -64.49 -14.61 8.15
C TYR A 113 -64.04 -14.70 9.61
N SER A 114 -64.82 -14.11 10.51
CA SER A 114 -64.57 -14.15 11.96
C SER A 114 -65.40 -15.20 12.71
N GLY A 115 -65.97 -16.19 12.01
CA GLY A 115 -66.72 -17.29 12.63
C GLY A 115 -68.23 -17.04 12.86
N ALA A 116 -68.85 -16.16 12.07
CA ALA A 116 -70.25 -15.74 12.22
C ALA A 116 -71.27 -16.67 11.51
N THR A 117 -72.53 -16.66 11.96
CA THR A 117 -73.64 -17.51 11.45
C THR A 117 -74.06 -17.18 10.00
N ASP A 118 -74.70 -18.14 9.30
CA ASP A 118 -75.06 -18.04 7.85
C ASP A 118 -75.79 -16.73 7.46
N ASP A 119 -76.66 -16.20 8.31
CA ASP A 119 -77.41 -14.95 8.02
C ASP A 119 -76.54 -13.67 8.04
N GLU A 120 -75.42 -13.68 8.79
CA GLU A 120 -74.45 -12.56 8.78
C GLU A 120 -73.53 -12.61 7.56
N LEU A 121 -73.27 -13.80 7.01
CA LEU A 121 -72.43 -13.97 5.82
C LEU A 121 -73.07 -13.34 4.57
N GLU A 122 -74.38 -13.49 4.38
CA GLU A 122 -75.11 -12.81 3.29
C GLU A 122 -75.03 -11.28 3.41
N SER A 123 -75.08 -10.74 4.63
CA SER A 123 -74.98 -9.30 4.87
C SER A 123 -73.59 -8.73 4.51
N LEU A 124 -72.53 -9.48 4.80
CA LEU A 124 -71.15 -9.11 4.46
C LEU A 124 -70.90 -9.15 2.94
N ILE A 125 -71.50 -10.11 2.23
CA ILE A 125 -71.43 -10.18 0.76
C ILE A 125 -72.12 -8.97 0.13
N ALA A 126 -73.29 -8.58 0.66
CA ALA A 126 -74.02 -7.42 0.18
C ALA A 126 -73.25 -6.10 0.40
N GLU A 127 -72.64 -5.92 1.58
CA GLU A 127 -71.85 -4.73 1.90
C GLU A 127 -70.57 -4.63 1.05
N ALA A 128 -69.92 -5.77 0.76
CA ALA A 128 -68.75 -5.81 -0.12
C ALA A 128 -69.07 -5.41 -1.56
N ARG A 129 -70.28 -5.69 -2.07
CA ARG A 129 -70.73 -5.27 -3.41
C ARG A 129 -70.93 -3.76 -3.53
N GLU A 130 -71.25 -3.07 -2.43
CA GLU A 130 -71.53 -1.62 -2.45
C GLU A 130 -70.29 -0.76 -2.24
N ARG A 131 -69.16 -1.34 -1.80
CA ARG A 131 -67.93 -0.59 -1.54
C ARG A 131 -67.21 -0.28 -2.87
N PRO A 132 -67.04 1.00 -3.26
CA PRO A 132 -66.33 1.34 -4.49
C PRO A 132 -64.87 0.91 -4.38
N ALA A 133 -64.30 0.34 -5.44
CA ALA A 133 -62.87 0.01 -5.49
C ALA A 133 -62.03 1.27 -5.25
N GLU A 134 -61.21 1.27 -4.19
CA GLU A 134 -60.25 2.35 -3.94
C GLU A 134 -59.19 2.38 -5.05
N ASP A 135 -58.86 3.59 -5.50
CA ASP A 135 -57.85 3.89 -6.51
C ASP A 135 -56.48 3.29 -6.11
N PRO A 136 -55.70 2.70 -7.02
CA PRO A 136 -54.45 2.04 -6.66
C PRO A 136 -53.40 3.05 -6.18
N ASP A 137 -52.99 2.86 -4.93
CA ASP A 137 -51.81 3.35 -4.21
C ASP A 137 -50.96 4.44 -4.89
N VAL A 138 -50.95 5.62 -4.25
CA VAL A 138 -49.92 6.64 -4.48
C VAL A 138 -48.57 6.10 -3.99
N ILE A 139 -47.71 5.67 -4.92
CA ILE A 139 -46.33 5.29 -4.63
C ILE A 139 -45.56 6.54 -4.18
N VAL A 140 -45.34 6.70 -2.87
CA VAL A 140 -44.42 7.70 -2.33
C VAL A 140 -42.99 7.19 -2.53
N GLU A 141 -42.29 7.67 -3.56
CA GLU A 141 -40.86 7.43 -3.70
C GLU A 141 -40.09 8.07 -2.53
N GLU A 142 -39.67 7.26 -1.56
CA GLU A 142 -38.66 7.67 -0.58
C GLU A 142 -37.36 8.01 -1.30
N ARG A 143 -37.07 9.31 -1.42
CA ARG A 143 -35.81 9.83 -1.94
C ARG A 143 -34.66 9.43 -1.00
N ARG A 144 -34.13 8.21 -1.16
CA ARG A 144 -32.92 7.73 -0.46
C ARG A 144 -31.77 8.71 -0.73
N SER A 145 -31.41 9.47 0.31
CA SER A 145 -30.33 10.46 0.23
C SER A 145 -29.00 9.74 -0.04
N ARG A 146 -28.45 9.90 -1.25
CA ARG A 146 -27.15 9.34 -1.69
C ARG A 146 -25.94 10.02 -1.03
N TRP A 147 -26.17 11.08 -0.25
CA TRP A 147 -25.14 11.92 0.36
C TRP A 147 -24.14 11.21 1.31
N PRO A 148 -24.53 10.26 2.17
CA PRO A 148 -23.57 9.60 3.05
C PRO A 148 -22.63 8.66 2.29
N ALA A 149 -23.08 8.03 1.21
CA ALA A 149 -22.25 7.18 0.36
C ALA A 149 -21.23 8.01 -0.44
N VAL A 150 -21.68 9.12 -1.03
CA VAL A 150 -20.80 10.06 -1.76
C VAL A 150 -19.74 10.65 -0.82
N ARG A 151 -20.12 11.05 0.40
CA ARG A 151 -19.15 11.59 1.37
C ARG A 151 -18.08 10.58 1.80
N ARG A 152 -18.44 9.30 1.98
CA ARG A 152 -17.48 8.23 2.29
C ARG A 152 -16.53 7.98 1.11
N PHE A 153 -17.04 7.98 -0.12
CA PHE A 153 -16.23 7.84 -1.32
C PHE A 153 -15.23 9.00 -1.47
N LEU A 154 -15.68 10.25 -1.29
CA LEU A 154 -14.82 11.44 -1.35
C LEU A 154 -13.76 11.43 -0.24
N THR A 155 -14.08 10.92 0.94
CA THR A 155 -13.10 10.78 2.04
C THR A 155 -12.04 9.73 1.68
N GLY A 156 -12.44 8.58 1.12
CA GLY A 156 -11.51 7.56 0.65
C GLY A 156 -10.59 8.08 -0.47
N LEU A 157 -11.15 8.79 -1.44
CA LEU A 157 -10.38 9.44 -2.51
C LEU A 157 -9.40 10.47 -1.96
N GLY A 158 -9.84 11.29 -1.00
CA GLY A 158 -8.97 12.26 -0.32
C GLY A 158 -7.78 11.62 0.38
N VAL A 159 -8.00 10.50 1.09
CA VAL A 159 -6.91 9.74 1.73
C VAL A 159 -5.94 9.18 0.70
N ILE A 160 -6.44 8.59 -0.39
CA ILE A 160 -5.58 8.07 -1.47
C ILE A 160 -4.76 9.20 -2.11
N CYS A 161 -5.38 10.35 -2.41
CA CYS A 161 -4.67 11.50 -2.95
C CYS A 161 -3.58 12.00 -2.00
N VAL A 162 -3.84 12.06 -0.70
CA VAL A 162 -2.82 12.45 0.30
C VAL A 162 -1.68 11.43 0.34
N LEU A 163 -1.99 10.13 0.38
CA LEU A 163 -0.95 9.09 0.38
C LEU A 163 -0.11 9.13 -0.90
N ALA A 164 -0.75 9.28 -2.06
CA ALA A 164 -0.05 9.42 -3.34
C ALA A 164 0.85 10.66 -3.38
N LEU A 165 0.38 11.80 -2.85
CA LEU A 165 1.19 13.01 -2.72
C LEU A 165 2.37 12.83 -1.77
N VAL A 166 2.20 12.09 -0.67
CA VAL A 166 3.28 11.80 0.28
C VAL A 166 4.33 10.90 -0.37
N ILE A 167 3.91 9.81 -1.03
CA ILE A 167 4.83 8.91 -1.73
C ILE A 167 5.60 9.68 -2.80
N TRP A 168 4.89 10.41 -3.67
CA TRP A 168 5.51 11.24 -4.70
C TRP A 168 6.48 12.28 -4.12
N PHE A 169 6.11 12.94 -3.02
CA PHE A 169 6.97 13.92 -2.37
C PHE A 169 8.23 13.28 -1.77
N VAL A 170 8.11 12.12 -1.12
CA VAL A 170 9.26 11.40 -0.55
C VAL A 170 10.18 10.89 -1.64
N GLU A 171 9.64 10.22 -2.66
CA GLU A 171 10.43 9.71 -3.79
C GLU A 171 11.14 10.83 -4.54
N SER A 172 10.44 11.95 -4.82
CA SER A 172 11.05 13.11 -5.50
C SER A 172 12.12 13.83 -4.68
N ARG A 173 12.23 13.55 -3.37
CA ARG A 173 13.14 14.23 -2.43
C ARG A 173 14.18 13.30 -1.83
N THR A 174 14.15 12.01 -2.16
CA THR A 174 15.09 11.02 -1.62
C THR A 174 15.70 10.20 -2.74
N GLY A 175 16.88 9.61 -2.50
CA GLY A 175 17.54 8.78 -3.49
C GLY A 175 18.07 9.54 -4.71
N TRP A 176 18.16 8.83 -5.83
CA TRP A 176 18.76 9.34 -7.07
C TRP A 176 18.04 10.56 -7.65
N ASP A 177 16.70 10.61 -7.55
CA ASP A 177 15.90 11.71 -8.11
C ASP A 177 16.10 13.05 -7.37
N ALA A 178 16.52 12.98 -6.10
CA ALA A 178 16.83 14.16 -5.29
C ALA A 178 18.12 14.85 -5.73
N VAL A 179 19.00 14.13 -6.45
CA VAL A 179 20.29 14.66 -6.90
C VAL A 179 20.08 15.64 -8.06
N ALA A 180 20.68 16.82 -7.97
CA ALA A 180 20.59 17.85 -9.01
C ALA A 180 21.06 17.31 -10.37
N GLY A 181 20.43 17.76 -11.46
CA GLY A 181 20.67 17.23 -12.81
C GLY A 181 22.15 17.29 -13.25
N ASP A 182 22.83 18.41 -12.98
CA ASP A 182 24.25 18.56 -13.30
C ASP A 182 25.13 17.59 -12.48
N THR A 183 24.80 17.40 -11.20
CA THR A 183 25.48 16.45 -10.32
C THR A 183 25.23 15.01 -10.77
N ARG A 184 24.01 14.65 -11.19
CA ARG A 184 23.71 13.34 -11.78
C ARG A 184 24.52 13.09 -13.04
N ALA A 185 24.62 14.08 -13.92
CA ALA A 185 25.42 13.98 -15.14
C ALA A 185 26.91 13.76 -14.81
N ALA A 186 27.46 14.48 -13.84
CA ALA A 186 28.83 14.30 -13.37
C ALA A 186 29.06 12.92 -12.75
N ALA A 187 28.12 12.43 -11.95
CA ALA A 187 28.19 11.10 -11.35
C ALA A 187 28.14 9.99 -12.41
N VAL A 188 27.20 10.08 -13.35
CA VAL A 188 27.11 9.14 -14.48
C VAL A 188 28.38 9.15 -15.33
N ALA A 189 28.97 10.32 -15.58
CA ALA A 189 30.24 10.41 -16.28
C ALA A 189 31.37 9.71 -15.52
N ARG A 190 31.43 9.89 -14.19
CA ARG A 190 32.42 9.23 -13.34
C ARG A 190 32.25 7.70 -13.34
N PHE A 191 31.03 7.18 -13.25
CA PHE A 191 30.78 5.74 -13.30
C PHE A 191 31.11 5.16 -14.68
N SER A 192 30.78 5.90 -15.74
CA SER A 192 31.12 5.53 -17.12
C SER A 192 32.63 5.48 -17.35
N GLU A 193 33.38 6.38 -16.71
CA GLU A 193 34.85 6.37 -16.76
C GLU A 193 35.43 5.11 -16.11
N GLU A 194 34.97 4.74 -14.91
CA GLU A 194 35.42 3.51 -14.24
C GLU A 194 35.04 2.26 -15.04
N ALA A 195 33.80 2.20 -15.53
CA ALA A 195 33.35 1.10 -16.38
C ALA A 195 34.16 1.01 -17.68
N SER A 196 34.55 2.13 -18.28
CA SER A 196 35.38 2.15 -19.50
C SER A 196 36.78 1.59 -19.27
N ARG A 197 37.33 1.75 -18.06
CA ARG A 197 38.63 1.16 -17.69
C ARG A 197 38.53 -0.35 -17.59
N VAL A 198 37.47 -0.86 -16.94
CA VAL A 198 37.24 -2.31 -16.84
C VAL A 198 36.92 -2.92 -18.20
N ALA A 199 36.08 -2.25 -18.99
CA ALA A 199 35.68 -2.68 -20.33
C ALA A 199 36.78 -2.54 -21.39
N GLU A 200 37.87 -1.82 -21.07
CA GLU A 200 38.98 -1.47 -21.97
C GLU A 200 38.53 -0.79 -23.28
N LYS A 201 37.40 -0.09 -23.22
CA LYS A 201 36.84 0.65 -24.34
C LYS A 201 35.87 1.73 -23.82
N PRO A 202 35.55 2.75 -24.62
CA PRO A 202 34.55 3.74 -24.24
C PRO A 202 33.17 3.07 -24.06
N VAL A 203 32.59 3.21 -22.87
CA VAL A 203 31.23 2.74 -22.57
C VAL A 203 30.47 3.78 -21.77
N THR A 204 29.15 3.65 -21.74
CA THR A 204 28.25 4.54 -20.99
C THR A 204 27.46 3.74 -19.97
N ILE A 205 27.51 4.18 -18.71
CA ILE A 205 26.58 3.73 -17.67
C ILE A 205 25.37 4.66 -17.67
N ARG A 206 24.18 4.11 -17.49
CA ARG A 206 22.93 4.87 -17.32
C ARG A 206 22.22 4.43 -16.05
N CYS A 207 21.61 5.38 -15.37
CA CYS A 207 20.71 5.11 -14.26
C CYS A 207 19.29 5.03 -14.84
N ASP A 208 18.65 3.89 -14.67
CA ASP A 208 17.35 3.60 -15.27
C ASP A 208 16.20 4.23 -14.45
N GLU A 209 16.08 5.56 -14.55
CA GLU A 209 15.10 6.35 -13.81
C GLU A 209 13.66 5.93 -14.13
N SER A 210 13.37 5.51 -15.37
CA SER A 210 12.06 5.01 -15.78
C SER A 210 11.83 3.53 -15.46
N ARG A 211 12.86 2.80 -15.02
CA ARG A 211 12.82 1.35 -14.74
C ARG A 211 12.38 0.51 -15.96
N ASP A 212 12.79 0.94 -17.15
CA ASP A 212 12.43 0.28 -18.41
C ASP A 212 13.28 -0.99 -18.66
N TYR A 213 14.46 -1.08 -18.06
CA TYR A 213 15.48 -2.09 -18.32
C TYR A 213 15.83 -2.94 -17.09
N VAL A 214 15.81 -2.36 -15.89
CA VAL A 214 16.22 -3.01 -14.63
C VAL A 214 15.18 -2.83 -13.53
N GLY A 215 15.30 -3.62 -12.45
CA GLY A 215 14.38 -3.57 -11.31
C GLY A 215 13.35 -4.71 -11.28
N PHE A 216 12.16 -4.43 -10.74
CA PHE A 216 11.23 -5.45 -10.20
C PHE A 216 10.83 -6.56 -11.18
N VAL A 217 10.84 -6.27 -12.48
CA VAL A 217 10.47 -7.25 -13.52
C VAL A 217 11.62 -8.18 -13.89
N GLN A 218 12.87 -7.70 -13.82
CA GLN A 218 14.07 -8.47 -14.20
C GLN A 218 14.83 -9.03 -12.99
N HIS A 219 14.45 -8.64 -11.77
CA HIS A 219 15.17 -8.95 -10.52
C HIS A 219 16.69 -8.67 -10.57
N ALA A 220 17.10 -7.77 -11.47
CA ALA A 220 18.48 -7.43 -11.71
C ALA A 220 18.75 -5.99 -11.25
N ASP A 221 19.85 -5.81 -10.53
CA ASP A 221 20.35 -4.51 -10.09
C ASP A 221 21.03 -3.73 -11.24
N GLY A 222 21.37 -4.42 -12.33
CA GLY A 222 22.02 -3.93 -13.54
C GLY A 222 21.74 -4.81 -14.76
N VAL A 223 21.98 -4.29 -15.96
CA VAL A 223 21.98 -5.05 -17.22
C VAL A 223 22.90 -4.43 -18.25
N ALA A 224 23.64 -5.26 -18.96
CA ALA A 224 24.49 -4.87 -20.07
C ALA A 224 24.31 -5.83 -21.26
N LEU A 225 24.36 -5.27 -22.47
CA LEU A 225 24.54 -6.10 -23.64
C LEU A 225 26.01 -6.56 -23.71
N VAL A 226 26.24 -7.86 -23.76
CA VAL A 226 27.59 -8.42 -23.88
C VAL A 226 28.30 -7.83 -25.11
N GLY A 227 29.45 -7.21 -24.90
CA GLY A 227 30.24 -6.59 -25.96
C GLY A 227 29.65 -5.27 -26.47
N GLY A 228 28.52 -4.82 -25.91
CA GLY A 228 27.90 -3.53 -26.21
C GLY A 228 28.68 -2.35 -25.64
N ASP A 229 28.08 -1.17 -25.72
CA ASP A 229 28.66 0.11 -25.29
C ASP A 229 27.87 0.78 -24.15
N ARG A 230 26.77 0.16 -23.70
CA ARG A 230 25.90 0.70 -22.68
C ARG A 230 25.40 -0.34 -21.70
N ALA A 231 25.46 0.01 -20.42
CA ALA A 231 24.80 -0.72 -19.34
C ALA A 231 23.85 0.21 -18.58
N TYR A 232 22.83 -0.39 -17.98
CA TYR A 232 21.83 0.28 -17.16
C TYR A 232 21.93 -0.26 -15.74
N LEU A 233 21.92 0.63 -14.76
CA LEU A 233 21.88 0.31 -13.33
C LEU A 233 20.57 0.83 -12.74
N THR A 234 20.10 0.17 -11.69
CA THR A 234 18.93 0.66 -10.95
C THR A 234 19.25 2.02 -10.29
N PRO A 235 18.26 2.91 -10.14
CA PRO A 235 18.46 4.20 -9.49
C PRO A 235 19.08 4.08 -8.10
N GLU A 236 18.72 3.04 -7.35
CA GLU A 236 19.25 2.74 -6.03
C GLU A 236 20.77 2.50 -6.06
N ARG A 237 21.29 1.72 -7.03
CA ARG A 237 22.75 1.49 -7.16
C ARG A 237 23.48 2.73 -7.63
N CYS A 238 22.88 3.51 -8.52
CA CYS A 238 23.44 4.80 -8.92
C CYS A 238 23.56 5.76 -7.73
N TYR A 239 22.56 5.79 -6.86
CA TYR A 239 22.58 6.61 -5.66
C TYR A 239 23.64 6.14 -4.66
N ASP A 240 23.75 4.82 -4.44
CA ASP A 240 24.80 4.24 -3.59
C ASP A 240 26.22 4.59 -4.07
N LEU A 241 26.46 4.52 -5.39
CA LEU A 241 27.73 4.92 -6.00
C LEU A 241 27.98 6.43 -5.90
N TYR A 242 26.93 7.25 -6.01
CA TYR A 242 27.03 8.70 -5.88
C TYR A 242 27.41 9.09 -4.44
N ARG A 243 26.72 8.52 -3.45
CA ARG A 243 27.02 8.73 -2.03
C ARG A 243 28.47 8.39 -1.71
N LEU A 244 28.98 7.29 -2.27
CA LEU A 244 30.39 6.95 -2.16
C LEU A 244 31.29 8.00 -2.82
N ALA A 245 31.10 8.24 -4.12
CA ALA A 245 32.07 8.97 -4.94
C ALA A 245 32.06 10.49 -4.74
N PHE A 246 30.94 11.06 -4.28
CA PHE A 246 30.75 12.52 -4.15
C PHE A 246 30.54 12.97 -2.71
N GLU A 247 29.97 12.12 -1.85
CA GLU A 247 29.69 12.48 -0.45
C GLU A 247 30.64 11.77 0.53
N GLY A 248 31.41 10.77 0.07
CA GLY A 248 32.29 9.96 0.92
C GLY A 248 31.52 9.07 1.89
N GLU A 249 30.22 8.87 1.67
CA GLU A 249 29.35 8.10 2.54
C GLU A 249 29.39 6.62 2.17
N VAL A 250 29.57 5.78 3.19
CA VAL A 250 29.74 4.33 3.01
C VAL A 250 28.67 3.59 3.81
N THR A 251 27.83 2.84 3.11
CA THR A 251 26.89 1.88 3.71
C THR A 251 27.31 0.49 3.29
N SER A 252 28.08 -0.21 4.13
CA SER A 252 28.93 -1.36 3.73
C SER A 252 28.27 -2.33 2.74
N SER A 253 27.10 -2.89 3.05
CA SER A 253 26.43 -3.86 2.17
C SER A 253 25.90 -3.25 0.86
N GLN A 254 25.33 -2.04 0.92
CA GLN A 254 24.76 -1.35 -0.25
C GLN A 254 25.85 -0.84 -1.19
N THR A 255 26.85 -0.15 -0.63
CA THR A 255 28.04 0.32 -1.35
C THR A 255 28.78 -0.86 -2.01
N ALA A 256 28.98 -1.96 -1.27
CA ALA A 256 29.63 -3.15 -1.81
C ALA A 256 28.84 -3.75 -2.99
N ARG A 257 27.52 -3.88 -2.84
CA ARG A 257 26.64 -4.38 -3.91
C ARG A 257 26.69 -3.47 -5.14
N ALA A 258 26.66 -2.16 -4.97
CA ALA A 258 26.68 -1.21 -6.07
C ALA A 258 28.01 -1.23 -6.84
N LEU A 259 29.14 -1.34 -6.13
CA LEU A 259 30.47 -1.54 -6.74
C LEU A 259 30.56 -2.85 -7.52
N ALA A 260 30.09 -3.96 -6.92
CA ALA A 260 30.10 -5.27 -7.58
C ALA A 260 29.24 -5.28 -8.84
N VAL A 261 28.04 -4.69 -8.81
CA VAL A 261 27.16 -4.60 -9.99
C VAL A 261 27.79 -3.72 -11.08
N LEU A 262 28.33 -2.55 -10.74
CA LEU A 262 29.02 -1.70 -11.74
C LEU A 262 30.18 -2.45 -12.42
N ALA A 263 30.97 -3.18 -11.64
CA ALA A 263 32.07 -3.98 -12.15
C ALA A 263 31.57 -5.14 -13.05
N HIS A 264 30.53 -5.84 -12.60
CA HIS A 264 29.89 -6.95 -13.31
C HIS A 264 29.40 -6.53 -14.69
N GLU A 265 28.61 -5.45 -14.75
CA GLU A 265 28.11 -4.94 -16.02
C GLU A 265 29.25 -4.45 -16.94
N ALA A 266 30.31 -3.89 -16.39
CA ALA A 266 31.47 -3.48 -17.17
C ALA A 266 32.21 -4.67 -17.83
N TRP A 267 32.27 -5.83 -17.17
CA TRP A 267 32.82 -7.06 -17.74
C TRP A 267 31.96 -7.64 -18.85
N HIS A 268 30.62 -7.55 -18.73
CA HIS A 268 29.75 -7.85 -19.86
C HIS A 268 30.02 -6.92 -21.04
N LEU A 269 30.16 -5.62 -20.80
CA LEU A 269 30.50 -4.67 -21.86
C LEU A 269 31.85 -4.99 -22.52
N ARG A 270 32.83 -5.51 -21.77
CA ARG A 270 34.09 -6.03 -22.34
C ARG A 270 33.89 -7.21 -23.30
N GLY A 271 32.82 -7.98 -23.11
CA GLY A 271 32.46 -9.12 -23.95
C GLY A 271 32.45 -10.46 -23.22
N VAL A 272 32.61 -10.49 -21.90
CA VAL A 272 32.52 -11.73 -21.11
C VAL A 272 31.05 -12.12 -20.96
N ARG A 273 30.73 -13.37 -21.32
CA ARG A 273 29.34 -13.89 -21.37
C ARG A 273 28.97 -14.75 -20.18
N ASP A 274 29.96 -15.41 -19.60
CA ASP A 274 29.75 -16.39 -18.54
C ASP A 274 29.56 -15.64 -17.22
N GLU A 275 28.36 -15.73 -16.64
CA GLU A 275 27.95 -15.00 -15.43
C GLU A 275 28.89 -15.25 -14.25
N GLY A 276 29.31 -16.50 -14.01
CA GLY A 276 30.24 -16.85 -12.94
C GLY A 276 31.66 -16.29 -13.15
N THR A 277 32.16 -16.31 -14.39
CA THR A 277 33.43 -15.68 -14.76
C THR A 277 33.35 -14.15 -14.64
N THR A 278 32.26 -13.55 -15.12
CA THR A 278 31.97 -12.12 -14.97
C THR A 278 31.94 -11.74 -13.50
N GLU A 279 31.24 -12.48 -12.65
CA GLU A 279 31.17 -12.25 -11.21
C GLU A 279 32.54 -12.35 -10.54
N CYS A 280 33.34 -13.35 -10.91
CA CYS A 280 34.71 -13.49 -10.43
C CYS A 280 35.56 -12.24 -10.72
N TYR A 281 35.52 -11.77 -11.96
CA TYR A 281 36.26 -10.59 -12.37
C TYR A 281 35.67 -9.31 -11.78
N ALA A 282 34.35 -9.25 -11.59
CA ALA A 282 33.65 -8.14 -10.96
C ALA A 282 34.09 -7.93 -9.51
N LEU A 283 34.22 -9.00 -8.73
CA LEU A 283 34.70 -8.93 -7.35
C LEU A 283 36.13 -8.40 -7.27
N GLN A 284 37.00 -8.77 -8.21
CA GLN A 284 38.38 -8.30 -8.26
C GLN A 284 38.47 -6.84 -8.71
N SER A 285 37.85 -6.51 -9.83
CA SER A 285 37.84 -5.14 -10.37
C SER A 285 37.03 -4.17 -9.51
N GLY A 286 36.05 -4.64 -8.74
CA GLY A 286 35.29 -3.87 -7.76
C GLY A 286 36.18 -3.28 -6.64
N VAL A 287 37.30 -3.94 -6.32
CA VAL A 287 38.31 -3.38 -5.39
C VAL A 287 38.93 -2.13 -5.99
N GLU A 288 39.42 -2.21 -7.24
CA GLU A 288 40.05 -1.07 -7.92
C GLU A 288 39.08 0.09 -8.13
N ILE A 289 37.84 -0.20 -8.54
CA ILE A 289 36.78 0.82 -8.68
C ILE A 289 36.54 1.48 -7.33
N GLY A 290 36.35 0.70 -6.26
CA GLY A 290 36.13 1.21 -4.91
C GLY A 290 37.23 2.18 -4.46
N VAL A 291 38.49 1.82 -4.68
CA VAL A 291 39.64 2.69 -4.36
C VAL A 291 39.62 3.98 -5.16
N ARG A 292 39.36 3.92 -6.46
CA ARG A 292 39.30 5.12 -7.33
C ARG A 292 38.07 6.00 -7.06
N LEU A 293 37.04 5.45 -6.42
CA LEU A 293 35.88 6.18 -5.93
C LEU A 293 36.01 6.66 -4.47
N GLY A 294 37.15 6.41 -3.82
CA GLY A 294 37.49 7.01 -2.52
C GLY A 294 37.54 6.07 -1.33
N LEU A 295 37.37 4.75 -1.51
CA LEU A 295 37.59 3.78 -0.45
C LEU A 295 39.08 3.58 -0.17
N SER A 296 39.41 3.17 1.05
CA SER A 296 40.70 2.52 1.31
C SER A 296 40.73 1.14 0.62
N GLU A 297 41.93 0.71 0.23
CA GLU A 297 42.12 -0.61 -0.39
C GLU A 297 41.66 -1.75 0.52
N GLU A 298 41.91 -1.65 1.83
CA GLU A 298 41.46 -2.60 2.84
C GLU A 298 39.93 -2.68 2.90
N THR A 299 39.25 -1.53 2.94
CA THR A 299 37.79 -1.48 2.97
C THR A 299 37.18 -2.02 1.68
N ALA A 300 37.75 -1.67 0.53
CA ALA A 300 37.27 -2.17 -0.76
C ALA A 300 37.41 -3.69 -0.87
N ARG A 301 38.55 -4.27 -0.44
CA ARG A 301 38.75 -5.73 -0.35
C ARG A 301 37.74 -6.37 0.60
N GLN A 302 37.58 -5.82 1.80
CA GLN A 302 36.63 -6.36 2.78
C GLN A 302 35.21 -6.41 2.23
N MET A 303 34.79 -5.37 1.50
CA MET A 303 33.48 -5.32 0.84
C MET A 303 33.32 -6.39 -0.24
N MET A 304 34.35 -6.63 -1.06
CA MET A 304 34.31 -7.66 -2.09
C MET A 304 34.36 -9.08 -1.50
N ARG A 305 35.11 -9.31 -0.40
CA ARG A 305 35.04 -10.55 0.41
C ARG A 305 33.62 -10.83 0.90
N GLN A 306 32.96 -9.80 1.38
CA GLN A 306 31.58 -9.90 1.84
C GLN A 306 30.66 -10.28 0.67
N GLN A 307 30.78 -9.64 -0.49
CA GLN A 307 29.99 -9.99 -1.68
C GLN A 307 30.23 -11.44 -2.14
N LEU A 308 31.49 -11.92 -2.13
CA LEU A 308 31.80 -13.32 -2.44
C LEU A 308 31.09 -14.29 -1.47
N THR A 309 31.06 -13.94 -0.19
CA THR A 309 30.41 -14.76 0.84
C THR A 309 28.88 -14.75 0.67
N GLU A 310 28.30 -13.56 0.41
CA GLU A 310 26.87 -13.40 0.17
C GLU A 310 26.41 -14.08 -1.13
N ASN A 311 27.23 -14.04 -2.19
CA ASN A 311 26.99 -14.72 -3.46
C ASN A 311 26.76 -16.22 -3.21
N ARG A 312 27.69 -16.88 -2.51
CA ARG A 312 27.56 -18.32 -2.14
C ARG A 312 26.27 -18.65 -1.38
N LEU A 313 25.75 -17.71 -0.58
CA LEU A 313 24.51 -17.90 0.19
C LEU A 313 23.25 -17.66 -0.65
N ARG A 314 23.26 -16.71 -1.60
CA ARG A 314 22.11 -16.39 -2.46
C ARG A 314 21.95 -17.34 -3.65
N SER A 315 23.03 -17.95 -4.12
CA SER A 315 23.05 -18.84 -5.28
C SER A 315 22.33 -20.19 -5.10
N GLY A 316 21.67 -20.43 -3.96
CA GLY A 316 20.74 -21.56 -3.82
C GLY A 316 19.55 -21.51 -4.80
N ALA A 317 19.29 -20.36 -5.44
CA ALA A 317 18.18 -20.16 -6.37
C ALA A 317 18.60 -19.93 -7.85
N SER A 318 19.85 -19.52 -8.13
CA SER A 318 20.38 -19.39 -9.50
C SER A 318 21.87 -19.74 -9.51
N PHE A 319 22.21 -20.84 -10.18
CA PHE A 319 23.57 -21.39 -10.23
C PHE A 319 24.49 -20.62 -11.18
N ASP A 320 23.95 -19.81 -12.08
CA ASP A 320 24.72 -19.15 -13.14
C ASP A 320 25.68 -18.10 -12.57
N TYR A 321 25.33 -17.46 -11.44
CA TYR A 321 26.16 -16.47 -10.75
C TYR A 321 27.18 -17.08 -9.77
N LEU A 322 27.28 -18.41 -9.69
CA LEU A 322 28.27 -19.04 -8.82
C LEU A 322 29.67 -18.84 -9.36
N VAL A 323 30.50 -18.24 -8.52
CA VAL A 323 31.91 -18.04 -8.79
C VAL A 323 32.61 -19.40 -8.98
N PRO A 324 33.30 -19.66 -10.12
CA PRO A 324 33.98 -20.92 -10.39
C PRO A 324 35.14 -21.21 -9.42
N ALA A 325 35.53 -22.49 -9.29
CA ALA A 325 36.66 -22.90 -8.44
C ALA A 325 38.02 -22.29 -8.86
N GLU A 326 38.14 -21.86 -10.12
CA GLU A 326 39.32 -21.17 -10.65
C GLU A 326 39.40 -19.70 -10.22
N CYS A 327 38.38 -19.18 -9.55
CA CYS A 327 38.35 -17.83 -9.00
C CYS A 327 38.95 -17.81 -7.58
N ARG A 328 40.27 -17.75 -7.53
CA ARG A 328 41.09 -17.79 -6.33
C ARG A 328 42.47 -17.24 -6.66
N ASP A 329 43.25 -16.90 -5.65
CA ASP A 329 44.67 -16.51 -5.81
C ASP A 329 45.45 -17.49 -6.68
N GLY A 330 46.09 -16.97 -7.72
CA GLY A 330 46.89 -17.73 -8.68
C GLY A 330 46.08 -18.71 -9.54
N GLY A 331 44.74 -18.65 -9.47
CA GLY A 331 43.83 -19.40 -10.31
C GLY A 331 43.76 -18.84 -11.72
N ARG A 332 43.12 -19.58 -12.64
CA ARG A 332 43.06 -19.17 -14.05
C ARG A 332 42.20 -17.91 -14.28
N LEU A 333 41.38 -17.52 -13.31
CA LEU A 333 40.52 -16.33 -13.35
C LEU A 333 41.05 -15.20 -12.44
N ASP A 334 42.26 -15.30 -11.91
CA ASP A 334 42.91 -14.22 -11.18
C ASP A 334 43.41 -13.16 -12.16
N LEU A 335 42.94 -11.92 -12.00
CA LEU A 335 43.36 -10.76 -12.79
C LEU A 335 44.71 -10.21 -12.31
N SER A 336 45.14 -10.60 -11.11
CA SER A 336 46.38 -10.13 -10.50
C SER A 336 47.48 -11.20 -10.54
N ASN A 337 48.70 -10.78 -10.88
CA ASN A 337 49.89 -11.62 -10.71
C ASN A 337 50.50 -11.47 -9.30
N VAL A 338 49.78 -10.80 -8.38
CA VAL A 338 50.23 -10.46 -7.03
C VAL A 338 49.14 -10.93 -6.08
N THR A 339 49.50 -11.83 -5.17
CA THR A 339 48.62 -12.42 -4.16
C THR A 339 47.81 -11.37 -3.41
N ASP A 340 46.49 -11.35 -3.61
CA ASP A 340 45.42 -11.01 -2.65
C ASP A 340 44.10 -10.88 -3.44
N PHE A 341 43.62 -12.03 -3.91
CA PHE A 341 42.25 -12.22 -4.32
C PHE A 341 41.34 -11.72 -3.21
N PRO A 342 40.25 -10.99 -3.55
CA PRO A 342 39.46 -10.22 -2.61
C PRO A 342 39.25 -10.92 -1.30
#